data_AF-D5GAJ1-F1
#
_entry.id   AF-D5GAJ1-F1
#
_cell.length_a   1.000
_cell.length_b   1.000
_cell.length_c   1.000
_cell.angle_alpha   90.00
_cell.angle_beta   90.00
_cell.angle_gamma   90.00
#
_symmetry.space_group_name_H-M   'P 1'
#
loop_
_entity.id
_entity.type
_entity.pdbx_description
1 polymer ?
#
loop_
_entity_poly.entity_id
_entity_poly.type
_entity_poly.pdbx_seq_one_letter_code
_entity_poly.pdbx_strand_id
1 'polypeptide(L)'
;MSINWVMLSPTPPHTFIALPNERSLYQSPARTGISLTTTSPHRGTRPLSINSNTGTAYITNQRIIYIPTAKTSDFESFACPIANLHDTHVAPPFFGPNVWKAVVQPVANGGLGGGDRGGVELKLIFKDGGAFDFSTIFERLKEKVLNARETGVSAEAVHLDELPTYEDARTGQPSSSVTTAGAPPSPAATAPAMVSEPPEITVIQADADPSIPSGPPPGYEEAQRESVAEELERQIGQIADARIQ
;
A
#
# COMPACT_ATOMS: atom_id res chain seq x y z
N MET A 1 -21.89 -20.48 -2.83
CA MET A 1 -20.63 -21.03 -3.36
C MET A 1 -19.50 -20.31 -2.65
N SER A 2 -18.61 -21.02 -1.99
CA SER A 2 -17.46 -20.35 -1.36
C SER A 2 -16.32 -20.23 -2.37
N ILE A 3 -15.82 -19.03 -2.59
CA ILE A 3 -14.71 -18.76 -3.51
C ILE A 3 -13.45 -18.58 -2.68
N ASN A 4 -12.49 -19.52 -2.80
CA ASN A 4 -11.30 -19.59 -1.96
C ASN A 4 -11.66 -19.33 -0.48
N TRP A 5 -12.38 -20.28 0.11
CA TRP A 5 -13.03 -20.12 1.41
C TRP A 5 -12.04 -19.95 2.57
N VAL A 6 -12.46 -19.18 3.58
CA VAL A 6 -11.81 -19.22 4.90
C VAL A 6 -12.72 -19.88 5.90
N MET A 7 -12.15 -20.72 6.76
CA MET A 7 -12.90 -21.26 7.88
C MET A 7 -13.24 -20.13 8.84
N LEU A 8 -14.52 -20.01 9.18
CA LEU A 8 -15.00 -18.97 10.09
C LEU A 8 -15.11 -19.54 11.50
N SER A 9 -14.87 -18.68 12.49
CA SER A 9 -15.13 -19.01 13.89
C SER A 9 -16.59 -19.51 14.05
N PRO A 10 -16.81 -20.61 14.79
CA PRO A 10 -18.16 -21.11 15.07
C PRO A 10 -18.95 -20.18 16.00
N THR A 11 -18.26 -19.28 16.72
CA THR A 11 -18.87 -18.37 17.69
C THR A 11 -18.98 -16.96 17.11
N PRO A 12 -20.15 -16.31 17.18
CA PRO A 12 -20.31 -14.90 16.84
C PRO A 12 -19.45 -13.99 17.74
N PRO A 13 -18.84 -12.90 17.21
CA PRO A 13 -18.85 -12.48 15.81
C PRO A 13 -18.03 -13.43 14.93
N HIS A 14 -18.56 -13.76 13.75
CA HIS A 14 -17.92 -14.68 12.81
C HIS A 14 -16.65 -14.05 12.23
N THR A 15 -15.51 -14.30 12.85
CA THR A 15 -14.17 -13.94 12.35
C THR A 15 -13.57 -15.07 11.53
N PHE A 16 -12.43 -14.83 10.87
CA PHE A 16 -11.69 -15.89 10.19
C PHE A 16 -10.77 -16.64 11.15
N ILE A 17 -10.54 -17.92 10.86
CA ILE A 17 -9.51 -18.73 11.53
C ILE A 17 -8.19 -18.52 10.80
N ALA A 18 -7.21 -18.00 11.52
CA ALA A 18 -5.86 -17.78 11.02
C ALA A 18 -5.15 -19.11 10.71
N LEU A 19 -4.44 -19.17 9.59
CA LEU A 19 -3.51 -20.26 9.27
C LEU A 19 -2.31 -20.24 10.23
N PRO A 20 -1.52 -21.34 10.31
CA PRO A 20 -0.25 -21.31 11.01
C PRO A 20 0.61 -20.14 10.53
N ASN A 21 1.18 -19.38 11.47
CA ASN A 21 1.97 -18.18 11.21
C ASN A 21 1.23 -17.04 10.48
N GLU A 22 -0.11 -17.06 10.43
CA GLU A 22 -0.90 -15.96 9.87
C GLU A 22 -1.12 -14.87 10.93
N ARG A 23 -0.72 -13.63 10.61
CA ARG A 23 -0.90 -12.44 11.46
C ARG A 23 -1.74 -11.41 10.72
N SER A 24 -2.74 -10.84 11.40
CA SER A 24 -3.55 -9.74 10.88
C SER A 24 -2.76 -8.44 10.92
N LEU A 25 -2.69 -7.74 9.79
CA LEU A 25 -1.94 -6.49 9.62
C LEU A 25 -2.86 -5.29 9.48
N TYR A 26 -4.05 -5.49 8.92
CA TYR A 26 -5.05 -4.45 8.74
C TYR A 26 -6.46 -5.02 8.79
N GLN A 27 -7.39 -4.20 9.28
CA GLN A 27 -8.83 -4.46 9.27
C GLN A 27 -9.55 -3.20 8.76
N SER A 28 -10.39 -3.34 7.74
CA SER A 28 -11.19 -2.23 7.21
C SER A 28 -12.37 -1.88 8.14
N PRO A 29 -13.03 -0.74 7.94
CA PRO A 29 -14.36 -0.49 8.49
C PRO A 29 -15.37 -1.58 8.08
N ALA A 30 -16.44 -1.73 8.87
CA ALA A 30 -17.47 -2.75 8.66
C ALA A 30 -18.40 -2.50 7.46
N ARG A 31 -18.39 -1.29 6.90
CA ARG A 31 -19.16 -0.94 5.69
C ARG A 31 -18.29 -1.00 4.43
N THR A 32 -17.37 -1.96 4.36
CA THR A 32 -16.61 -2.23 3.14
C THR A 32 -17.39 -3.19 2.24
N GLY A 33 -17.69 -2.76 1.01
CA GLY A 33 -18.27 -3.62 -0.01
C GLY A 33 -17.21 -4.40 -0.78
N ILE A 34 -17.60 -5.49 -1.43
CA ILE A 34 -16.78 -6.25 -2.38
C ILE A 34 -17.55 -6.48 -3.68
N SER A 35 -16.84 -6.49 -4.80
CA SER A 35 -17.33 -6.99 -6.08
C SER A 35 -16.24 -7.82 -6.77
N LEU A 36 -16.63 -8.98 -7.29
CA LEU A 36 -15.80 -9.92 -8.05
C LEU A 36 -16.45 -10.10 -9.42
N THR A 37 -15.78 -9.67 -10.49
CA THR A 37 -16.31 -9.73 -11.86
C THR A 37 -15.27 -10.28 -12.84
N THR A 38 -15.63 -11.21 -13.72
CA THR A 38 -14.70 -11.66 -14.78
C THR A 38 -14.40 -10.52 -15.77
N THR A 39 -13.12 -10.24 -16.05
CA THR A 39 -12.74 -9.12 -16.94
C THR A 39 -12.93 -9.42 -18.42
N SER A 40 -12.80 -10.68 -18.83
CA SER A 40 -13.02 -11.13 -20.21
C SER A 40 -13.58 -12.56 -20.24
N PRO A 41 -14.92 -12.71 -20.31
CA PRO A 41 -15.52 -14.02 -20.48
C PRO A 41 -15.27 -14.53 -21.90
N HIS A 42 -14.41 -15.55 -22.04
CA HIS A 42 -14.22 -16.22 -23.33
C HIS A 42 -15.47 -17.00 -23.73
N ARG A 43 -15.69 -17.23 -25.04
CA ARG A 43 -16.82 -18.05 -25.53
C ARG A 43 -16.82 -19.41 -24.82
N GLY A 44 -17.87 -19.68 -24.05
CA GLY A 44 -18.05 -20.93 -23.29
C GLY A 44 -17.73 -20.84 -21.79
N THR A 45 -17.16 -19.74 -21.30
CA THR A 45 -16.91 -19.53 -19.87
C THR A 45 -18.09 -18.84 -19.21
N ARG A 46 -18.56 -19.35 -18.06
CA ARG A 46 -19.64 -18.70 -17.29
C ARG A 46 -19.09 -17.42 -16.65
N PRO A 47 -19.67 -16.24 -16.92
CA PRO A 47 -19.22 -15.00 -16.30
C PRO A 47 -19.47 -15.05 -14.78
N LEU A 48 -18.45 -14.72 -14.00
CA LEU A 48 -18.57 -14.55 -12.56
C LEU A 48 -19.01 -13.12 -12.26
N SER A 49 -20.05 -12.96 -11.45
CA SER A 49 -20.46 -11.68 -10.89
C SER A 49 -20.99 -11.91 -9.48
N ILE A 50 -20.18 -11.56 -8.48
CA ILE A 50 -20.52 -11.68 -7.07
C ILE A 50 -20.29 -10.33 -6.41
N ASN A 51 -21.22 -9.92 -5.56
CA ASN A 51 -21.08 -8.70 -4.80
C ASN A 51 -21.61 -8.87 -3.37
N SER A 52 -21.05 -8.08 -2.46
CA SER A 52 -21.63 -7.83 -1.15
C SER A 52 -21.45 -6.35 -0.82
N ASN A 53 -22.51 -5.75 -0.28
CA ASN A 53 -22.56 -4.31 -0.05
C ASN A 53 -21.87 -3.88 1.26
N THR A 54 -21.76 -4.78 2.24
CA THR A 54 -21.21 -4.51 3.58
C THR A 54 -20.49 -5.74 4.12
N GLY A 55 -19.41 -5.49 4.85
CA GLY A 55 -18.52 -6.51 5.38
C GLY A 55 -17.18 -5.89 5.75
N THR A 56 -16.27 -6.76 6.17
CA THR A 56 -14.94 -6.36 6.63
C THR A 56 -13.89 -7.05 5.78
N ALA A 57 -12.97 -6.26 5.23
CA ALA A 57 -11.76 -6.74 4.57
C ALA A 57 -10.61 -6.77 5.58
N TYR A 58 -9.78 -7.80 5.49
CA TYR A 58 -8.59 -7.99 6.32
C TYR A 58 -7.38 -8.18 5.41
N ILE A 59 -6.25 -7.61 5.80
CA ILE A 59 -4.95 -7.95 5.22
C ILE A 59 -4.20 -8.75 6.29
N THR A 60 -3.78 -9.96 5.95
CA THR A 60 -2.84 -10.74 6.75
C THR A 60 -1.49 -10.78 6.06
N ASN A 61 -0.44 -11.28 6.73
CA ASN A 61 0.86 -11.50 6.09
C ASN A 61 0.85 -12.54 4.95
N GLN A 62 -0.25 -13.24 4.71
CA GLN A 62 -0.35 -14.29 3.69
C GLN A 62 -1.39 -14.00 2.61
N ARG A 63 -2.49 -13.31 2.94
CA ARG A 63 -3.65 -13.15 2.06
C ARG A 63 -4.53 -11.95 2.43
N ILE A 64 -5.36 -11.53 1.47
CA ILE A 64 -6.54 -10.71 1.75
C ILE A 64 -7.71 -11.64 2.07
N ILE A 65 -8.51 -11.26 3.05
CA ILE A 65 -9.74 -11.95 3.43
C ILE A 65 -10.89 -10.95 3.41
N TYR A 66 -12.06 -11.36 2.95
CA TYR A 66 -13.30 -10.60 3.08
C TYR A 66 -14.38 -11.43 3.73
N ILE A 67 -15.03 -10.86 4.75
CA ILE A 67 -16.15 -11.46 5.48
C ILE A 67 -17.37 -10.53 5.32
N PRO A 68 -18.42 -10.96 4.59
CA PRO A 68 -19.67 -10.21 4.50
C PRO A 68 -20.34 -10.07 5.88
N THR A 69 -21.00 -8.93 6.11
CA THR A 69 -21.86 -8.77 7.31
C THR A 69 -23.02 -9.77 7.29
N ALA A 70 -23.64 -9.93 6.11
CA ALA A 70 -24.72 -10.88 5.86
C ALA A 70 -24.22 -11.94 4.87
N LYS A 71 -24.05 -13.17 5.36
CA LYS A 71 -23.64 -14.31 4.52
C LYS A 71 -24.83 -14.77 3.69
N THR A 72 -24.61 -15.07 2.42
CA THR A 72 -25.61 -15.70 1.55
C THR A 72 -25.15 -17.09 1.16
N SER A 73 -26.08 -17.93 0.71
CA SER A 73 -25.74 -19.25 0.14
C SER A 73 -24.77 -19.13 -1.02
N ASP A 74 -24.77 -17.99 -1.70
CA ASP A 74 -23.95 -17.71 -2.88
C ASP A 74 -22.58 -17.15 -2.52
N PHE A 75 -22.45 -16.44 -1.39
CA PHE A 75 -21.21 -15.80 -0.96
C PHE A 75 -21.08 -15.72 0.57
N GLU A 76 -20.17 -16.53 1.12
CA GLU A 76 -19.93 -16.62 2.57
C GLU A 76 -18.63 -15.94 3.01
N SER A 77 -17.58 -16.06 2.22
CA SER A 77 -16.27 -15.44 2.44
C SER A 77 -15.48 -15.43 1.15
N PHE A 78 -14.43 -14.61 1.11
CA PHE A 78 -13.44 -14.60 0.05
C PHE A 78 -12.04 -14.56 0.65
N ALA A 79 -11.11 -15.30 0.06
CA ALA A 79 -9.69 -15.20 0.35
C ALA A 79 -8.86 -15.17 -0.92
N CYS A 80 -7.78 -14.41 -0.92
CA CYS A 80 -6.83 -14.40 -2.02
C CYS A 80 -5.39 -14.23 -1.50
N PRO A 81 -4.47 -15.15 -1.81
CA PRO A 81 -3.05 -14.95 -1.51
C PRO A 81 -2.55 -13.63 -2.07
N ILE A 82 -1.68 -12.93 -1.32
CA ILE A 82 -1.16 -11.62 -1.73
C ILE A 82 -0.50 -11.69 -3.11
N ALA A 83 0.23 -12.77 -3.38
CA ALA A 83 0.96 -12.94 -4.63
C ALA A 83 0.07 -13.21 -5.86
N ASN A 84 -1.23 -13.45 -5.66
CA ASN A 84 -2.18 -13.69 -6.76
C ASN A 84 -2.96 -12.41 -7.12
N LEU A 85 -2.61 -11.28 -6.52
CA LEU A 85 -3.26 -9.98 -6.77
C LEU A 85 -2.33 -9.08 -7.58
N HIS A 86 -2.81 -8.70 -8.76
CA HIS A 86 -2.10 -7.87 -9.74
C HIS A 86 -2.83 -6.54 -9.95
N ASP A 87 -2.17 -5.58 -10.60
CA ASP A 87 -2.73 -4.28 -10.98
C ASP A 87 -3.48 -3.56 -9.85
N THR A 88 -2.87 -3.55 -8.67
CA THR A 88 -3.47 -3.05 -7.43
C THR A 88 -3.38 -1.54 -7.36
N HIS A 89 -4.52 -0.86 -7.17
CA HIS A 89 -4.56 0.60 -7.09
C HIS A 89 -5.85 1.12 -6.44
N VAL A 90 -5.79 2.30 -5.85
CA VAL A 90 -6.98 3.06 -5.46
C VAL A 90 -7.48 3.83 -6.68
N ALA A 91 -8.73 3.61 -7.06
CA ALA A 91 -9.40 4.38 -8.10
C ALA A 91 -10.32 5.44 -7.47
N PRO A 92 -10.20 6.71 -7.87
CA PRO A 92 -11.13 7.74 -7.43
C PRO A 92 -12.53 7.40 -7.98
N PRO A 93 -13.58 7.53 -7.17
CA PRO A 93 -14.94 7.34 -7.64
C PRO A 93 -15.38 8.54 -8.47
N PHE A 94 -16.17 8.33 -9.52
CA PHE A 94 -16.86 9.43 -10.20
C PHE A 94 -17.86 10.11 -9.26
N PHE A 95 -18.55 9.30 -8.45
CA PHE A 95 -19.36 9.71 -7.32
C PHE A 95 -19.37 8.59 -6.29
N GLY A 96 -19.27 8.92 -5.00
CA GLY A 96 -19.35 7.95 -3.91
C GLY A 96 -18.01 7.62 -3.24
N PRO A 97 -17.89 6.44 -2.61
CA PRO A 97 -16.72 6.06 -1.80
C PRO A 97 -15.52 5.60 -2.63
N ASN A 98 -14.32 5.73 -2.05
CA ASN A 98 -13.09 5.25 -2.68
C ASN A 98 -13.13 3.73 -2.92
N VAL A 99 -12.60 3.32 -4.06
CA VAL A 99 -12.55 1.91 -4.46
C VAL A 99 -11.09 1.50 -4.61
N TRP A 100 -10.70 0.44 -3.91
CA TRP A 100 -9.45 -0.25 -4.21
C TRP A 100 -9.74 -1.37 -5.21
N LYS A 101 -8.95 -1.45 -6.27
CA LYS A 101 -9.10 -2.43 -7.34
C LYS A 101 -7.88 -3.34 -7.43
N ALA A 102 -8.12 -4.57 -7.87
CA ALA A 102 -7.08 -5.54 -8.16
C ALA A 102 -7.56 -6.52 -9.24
N VAL A 103 -6.62 -7.14 -9.94
CA VAL A 103 -6.87 -8.30 -10.79
C VAL A 103 -6.44 -9.55 -10.03
N VAL A 104 -7.39 -10.42 -9.74
CA VAL A 104 -7.15 -11.72 -9.13
C VAL A 104 -6.75 -12.70 -10.21
N GLN A 105 -5.57 -13.30 -10.05
CA GLN A 105 -5.16 -14.47 -10.81
C GLN A 105 -5.88 -15.71 -10.23
N PRO A 106 -6.74 -16.38 -11.02
CA PRO A 106 -7.38 -17.61 -10.57
C PRO A 106 -6.35 -18.71 -10.32
N VAL A 107 -6.63 -19.56 -9.34
CA VAL A 107 -5.89 -20.80 -9.10
C VAL A 107 -6.74 -21.99 -9.49
N ALA A 108 -6.10 -23.08 -9.92
CA ALA A 108 -6.79 -24.33 -10.17
C ALA A 108 -7.61 -24.73 -8.93
N ASN A 109 -8.89 -25.07 -9.15
CA ASN A 109 -9.87 -25.42 -8.12
C ASN A 109 -10.24 -24.29 -7.12
N GLY A 110 -9.90 -23.02 -7.39
CA GLY A 110 -10.20 -21.90 -6.49
C GLY A 110 -11.64 -21.34 -6.56
N GLY A 111 -12.48 -21.88 -7.44
CA GLY A 111 -13.88 -21.44 -7.60
C GLY A 111 -14.07 -20.11 -8.35
N LEU A 112 -12.98 -19.41 -8.68
CA LEU A 112 -12.99 -18.27 -9.59
C LEU A 112 -13.02 -18.79 -11.03
N GLY A 113 -14.18 -18.70 -11.70
CA GLY A 113 -14.44 -19.26 -13.03
C GLY A 113 -13.68 -18.63 -14.21
N GLY A 114 -12.45 -18.16 -14.02
CA GLY A 114 -11.57 -17.73 -15.10
C GLY A 114 -10.81 -18.93 -15.65
N GLY A 115 -10.96 -19.22 -16.95
CA GLY A 115 -10.06 -20.15 -17.64
C GLY A 115 -8.60 -19.69 -17.57
N ASP A 116 -7.70 -20.50 -18.11
CA ASP A 116 -6.22 -20.39 -18.06
C ASP A 116 -5.60 -19.02 -18.47
N ARG A 117 -6.43 -18.09 -18.97
CA ARG A 117 -6.03 -16.74 -19.45
C ARG A 117 -6.92 -15.59 -18.97
N GLY A 118 -7.93 -15.84 -18.14
CA GLY A 118 -8.92 -14.83 -17.72
C GLY A 118 -8.73 -14.38 -16.27
N GLY A 119 -8.50 -13.08 -16.05
CA GLY A 119 -8.48 -12.49 -14.70
C GLY A 119 -9.88 -12.23 -14.13
N VAL A 120 -9.96 -12.10 -12.81
CA VAL A 120 -11.17 -11.63 -12.10
C VAL A 120 -10.87 -10.27 -11.49
N GLU A 121 -11.64 -9.25 -11.84
CA GLU A 121 -11.58 -7.93 -11.23
C GLU A 121 -12.16 -8.01 -9.82
N LEU A 122 -11.34 -7.68 -8.82
CA LEU A 122 -11.73 -7.46 -7.43
C LEU A 122 -11.85 -5.95 -7.19
N LYS A 123 -12.98 -5.54 -6.62
CA LYS A 123 -13.20 -4.18 -6.11
C LYS A 123 -13.55 -4.26 -4.63
N LEU A 124 -12.87 -3.46 -3.81
CA LEU A 124 -13.22 -3.19 -2.43
C LEU A 124 -13.70 -1.75 -2.31
N ILE A 125 -14.90 -1.54 -1.79
CA ILE A 125 -15.59 -0.25 -1.75
C ILE A 125 -15.65 0.25 -0.31
N PHE A 126 -14.86 1.27 0.03
CA PHE A 126 -14.64 1.74 1.41
C PHE A 126 -15.59 2.89 1.78
N LYS A 127 -16.78 2.57 2.30
CA LYS A 127 -17.82 3.57 2.58
C LYS A 127 -17.54 4.50 3.76
N ASP A 128 -16.68 4.06 4.68
CA ASP A 128 -16.31 4.82 5.87
C ASP A 128 -14.82 5.23 5.84
N GLY A 129 -14.20 5.27 4.65
CA GLY A 129 -12.76 5.56 4.48
C GLY A 129 -11.84 4.36 4.67
N GLY A 130 -10.53 4.60 4.67
CA GLY A 130 -9.49 3.56 4.85
C GLY A 130 -8.92 2.95 3.57
N ALA A 131 -9.39 3.35 2.37
CA ALA A 131 -8.89 2.80 1.10
C ALA A 131 -7.40 3.07 0.86
N PHE A 132 -6.90 4.27 1.23
CA PHE A 132 -5.49 4.62 1.08
C PHE A 132 -4.60 3.89 2.09
N ASP A 133 -5.05 3.75 3.34
CA ASP A 133 -4.34 2.99 4.37
C ASP A 133 -4.23 1.51 3.96
N PHE A 134 -5.36 0.94 3.50
CA PHE A 134 -5.41 -0.40 2.95
C PHE A 134 -4.42 -0.57 1.81
N SER A 135 -4.42 0.34 0.83
CA SER A 135 -3.50 0.28 -0.30
C SER A 135 -2.04 0.38 0.15
N THR A 136 -1.72 1.29 1.06
CA THR A 136 -0.35 1.49 1.54
C THR A 136 0.18 0.25 2.26
N ILE A 137 -0.64 -0.36 3.13
CA ILE A 137 -0.26 -1.58 3.84
C ILE A 137 -0.15 -2.76 2.86
N PHE A 138 -1.08 -2.84 1.91
CA PHE A 138 -1.07 -3.90 0.90
C PHE A 138 0.18 -3.85 0.01
N GLU A 139 0.55 -2.68 -0.53
CA GLU A 139 1.72 -2.57 -1.41
C GLU A 139 3.01 -2.91 -0.66
N ARG A 140 3.20 -2.39 0.57
CA ARG A 140 4.35 -2.74 1.43
C ARG A 140 4.44 -4.25 1.69
N LEU A 141 3.29 -4.89 1.92
CA LEU A 141 3.24 -6.33 2.12
C LEU A 141 3.55 -7.10 0.83
N LYS A 142 2.99 -6.66 -0.30
CA LYS A 142 3.17 -7.32 -1.60
C LYS A 142 4.63 -7.33 -2.01
N GLU A 143 5.33 -6.20 -1.89
CA GLU A 143 6.78 -6.12 -2.11
C GLU A 143 7.54 -7.13 -1.24
N LYS A 144 7.25 -7.17 0.07
CA LYS A 144 7.88 -8.13 0.98
C LYS A 144 7.63 -9.58 0.60
N VAL A 145 6.40 -9.93 0.22
CA VAL A 145 6.03 -11.30 -0.19
C VAL A 145 6.75 -11.70 -1.48
N LEU A 146 6.88 -10.79 -2.44
CA LEU A 146 7.60 -11.05 -3.69
C LEU A 146 9.11 -11.21 -3.43
N ASN A 147 9.72 -10.31 -2.66
CA ASN A 147 11.13 -10.39 -2.29
C ASN A 147 11.46 -11.67 -1.51
N ALA A 148 10.58 -12.09 -0.59
CA ALA A 148 10.71 -13.34 0.16
C ALA A 148 10.69 -14.57 -0.77
N ARG A 149 9.86 -14.56 -1.83
CA ARG A 149 9.81 -15.64 -2.82
C ARG A 149 11.05 -15.70 -3.70
N GLU A 150 11.63 -14.54 -4.03
CA GLU A 150 12.86 -14.46 -4.83
C GLU A 150 14.09 -14.89 -4.03
N THR A 151 14.18 -14.47 -2.76
CA THR A 151 15.33 -14.76 -1.88
C THR A 151 15.24 -16.11 -1.17
N GLY A 152 14.07 -16.75 -1.18
CA GLY A 152 13.81 -17.99 -0.44
C GLY A 152 13.79 -17.82 1.09
N VAL A 153 13.85 -16.58 1.57
CA VAL A 153 13.73 -16.25 3.01
C VAL A 153 12.25 -16.10 3.34
N SER A 154 11.80 -16.75 4.40
CA SER A 154 10.39 -16.72 4.76
C SER A 154 9.93 -15.31 5.15
N ALA A 155 8.73 -14.93 4.69
CA ALA A 155 8.09 -13.63 4.94
C ALA A 155 7.82 -13.30 6.43
N GLU A 156 8.13 -14.25 7.33
CA GLU A 156 8.00 -14.14 8.78
C GLU A 156 9.08 -13.26 9.42
N ALA A 157 10.22 -13.03 8.76
CA ALA A 157 11.38 -12.37 9.36
C ALA A 157 11.31 -10.83 9.39
N VAL A 158 10.24 -10.21 8.87
CA VAL A 158 10.22 -8.75 8.64
C VAL A 158 9.08 -8.09 9.39
N HIS A 159 9.36 -7.62 10.61
CA HIS A 159 8.48 -6.71 11.34
C HIS A 159 8.04 -5.54 10.41
N LEU A 160 6.77 -5.18 10.46
CA LEU A 160 6.26 -3.97 9.82
C LEU A 160 6.60 -2.70 10.60
N ASP A 161 7.17 -2.87 11.78
CA ASP A 161 7.69 -1.77 12.58
C ASP A 161 8.93 -1.17 11.92
N GLU A 162 8.93 0.15 11.93
CA GLU A 162 9.99 1.07 11.58
C GLU A 162 11.38 0.49 11.89
N LEU A 163 12.31 0.62 10.94
CA LEU A 163 13.71 0.28 11.16
C LEU A 163 14.16 0.90 12.49
N PRO A 164 14.94 0.19 13.34
CA PRO A 164 15.47 0.80 14.54
C PRO A 164 16.15 2.11 14.18
N THR A 165 15.70 3.22 14.76
CA THR A 165 16.43 4.48 14.65
C THR A 165 17.84 4.21 15.13
N TYR A 166 18.82 4.37 14.25
CA TYR A 166 20.22 4.19 14.60
C TYR A 166 20.53 5.22 15.69
N GLU A 167 20.62 4.77 16.94
CA GLU A 167 21.16 5.61 18.01
C GLU A 167 22.62 5.87 17.65
N ASP A 168 22.93 7.11 17.27
CA ASP A 168 24.29 7.53 17.02
C ASP A 168 25.07 7.35 18.33
N ALA A 169 26.07 6.47 18.31
CA ALA A 169 26.87 6.08 19.48
C ALA A 169 27.83 7.20 19.94
N ARG A 170 27.35 8.45 20.01
CA ARG A 170 28.13 9.63 20.38
C ARG A 170 27.61 10.35 21.63
N THR A 171 26.56 9.88 22.28
CA THR A 171 26.09 10.46 23.55
C THR A 171 26.42 9.56 24.75
N GLY A 172 27.66 9.10 24.80
CA GLY A 172 28.27 8.58 26.02
C GLY A 172 28.86 9.72 26.84
N GLN A 173 28.03 10.54 27.50
CA GLN A 173 28.54 11.39 28.59
C GLN A 173 27.46 11.61 29.66
N PRO A 174 27.69 11.15 30.92
CA PRO A 174 26.74 11.36 32.01
C PRO A 174 26.80 12.82 32.47
N SER A 175 25.72 13.56 32.27
CA SER A 175 25.56 14.87 32.92
C SER A 175 25.18 14.66 34.38
N SER A 176 26.16 14.87 35.25
CA SER A 176 26.02 14.91 36.70
C SER A 176 24.92 15.87 37.14
N SER A 177 24.03 15.37 37.98
CA SER A 177 23.06 16.12 38.77
C SER A 177 23.76 17.14 39.70
N VAL A 178 23.37 18.41 39.63
CA VAL A 178 23.53 19.36 40.74
C VAL A 178 22.22 20.10 40.97
N THR A 179 21.74 19.96 42.20
CA THR A 179 20.59 20.61 42.85
C THR A 179 20.87 22.08 43.18
N THR A 180 19.87 22.96 43.09
CA THR A 180 19.64 24.03 44.09
C THR A 180 18.16 24.45 44.12
N ALA A 181 17.68 24.67 45.34
CA ALA A 181 16.31 24.99 45.73
C ALA A 181 16.04 26.49 45.78
N GLY A 182 14.77 26.91 45.67
CA GLY A 182 14.31 28.26 46.04
C GLY A 182 12.90 28.60 45.53
N ALA A 183 12.05 29.12 46.41
CA ALA A 183 10.58 29.23 46.33
C ALA A 183 10.07 30.64 45.85
N PRO A 184 8.73 30.91 45.76
CA PRO A 184 8.01 31.87 44.86
C PRO A 184 7.67 33.26 45.54
N PRO A 185 6.81 34.25 45.07
CA PRO A 185 5.49 34.19 44.36
C PRO A 185 5.09 35.30 43.31
N SER A 186 3.95 35.06 42.60
CA SER A 186 2.88 35.86 41.89
C SER A 186 2.86 37.42 41.82
N PRO A 187 1.89 38.11 41.12
CA PRO A 187 0.84 37.76 40.10
C PRO A 187 0.65 38.80 38.93
N ALA A 188 -0.37 38.56 38.07
CA ALA A 188 -1.32 39.54 37.48
C ALA A 188 -1.35 39.77 35.94
N ALA A 189 -2.48 39.34 35.35
CA ALA A 189 -3.37 40.00 34.39
C ALA A 189 -2.84 40.69 33.11
N THR A 190 -3.41 40.31 31.95
CA THR A 190 -4.30 41.13 31.08
C THR A 190 -4.22 40.67 29.61
N ALA A 191 -5.35 40.28 29.02
CA ALA A 191 -5.60 40.24 27.56
C ALA A 191 -6.18 41.62 27.15
N PRO A 192 -6.10 42.13 25.89
CA PRO A 192 -6.68 41.46 24.71
C PRO A 192 -6.06 41.83 23.31
N ALA A 193 -6.71 41.29 22.28
CA ALA A 193 -6.95 41.85 20.94
C ALA A 193 -5.95 41.61 19.79
N MET A 194 -6.43 40.80 18.83
CA MET A 194 -6.49 40.98 17.36
C MET A 194 -5.36 41.76 16.66
N VAL A 195 -4.68 41.10 15.71
CA VAL A 195 -4.62 41.44 14.27
C VAL A 195 -3.69 40.42 13.61
N SER A 196 -4.20 39.69 12.61
CA SER A 196 -3.42 38.81 11.75
C SER A 196 -3.23 39.49 10.39
N GLU A 197 -1.98 39.77 10.02
CA GLU A 197 -1.54 39.93 8.62
C GLU A 197 -0.03 39.59 8.51
N PRO A 198 0.45 39.06 7.37
CA PRO A 198 1.70 38.32 7.25
C PRO A 198 2.89 39.20 6.81
N PRO A 199 4.12 38.72 7.02
CA PRO A 199 5.10 38.77 5.93
C PRO A 199 5.94 37.47 5.88
N GLU A 200 6.11 36.86 4.70
CA GLU A 200 7.19 37.11 3.75
C GLU A 200 8.34 36.09 3.95
N ILE A 201 8.62 35.40 2.84
CA ILE A 201 9.52 34.26 2.72
C ILE A 201 10.93 34.71 3.09
N THR A 202 11.41 34.27 4.25
CA THR A 202 12.84 34.40 4.60
C THR A 202 13.54 33.09 4.27
N VAL A 203 14.30 33.12 3.17
CA VAL A 203 15.29 32.09 2.81
C VAL A 203 16.40 32.16 3.86
N ILE A 204 16.47 31.16 4.74
CA ILE A 204 17.60 31.02 5.68
C ILE A 204 18.66 30.18 4.98
N GLN A 205 19.70 30.84 4.49
CA GLN A 205 21.00 30.21 4.20
C GLN A 205 21.55 29.64 5.51
N ALA A 206 21.78 28.33 5.55
CA ALA A 206 22.49 27.67 6.63
C ALA A 206 23.86 27.20 6.12
N ASP A 207 24.87 27.68 6.84
CA ASP A 207 26.28 27.31 6.93
C ASP A 207 26.78 26.06 6.18
N ALA A 208 27.93 26.27 5.53
CA ALA A 208 28.70 25.27 4.81
C ALA A 208 29.46 24.33 5.77
N ASP A 209 29.14 23.04 5.71
CA ASP A 209 29.96 21.96 6.26
C ASP A 209 30.95 21.47 5.18
N PRO A 210 32.28 21.52 5.38
CA PRO A 210 33.27 21.22 4.36
C PRO A 210 33.59 19.72 4.34
N SER A 211 32.76 18.88 3.70
CA SER A 211 33.14 17.58 3.09
C SER A 211 31.95 16.78 2.53
N ILE A 212 31.07 17.41 1.75
CA ILE A 212 30.16 16.66 0.86
C ILE A 212 30.51 17.12 -0.55
N PRO A 213 31.06 16.27 -1.44
CA PRO A 213 31.22 16.64 -2.84
C PRO A 213 29.82 16.82 -3.43
N SER A 214 29.33 18.05 -3.37
CA SER A 214 28.06 18.47 -3.94
C SER A 214 28.33 18.80 -5.41
N GLY A 215 28.21 17.77 -6.24
CA GLY A 215 28.33 17.88 -7.69
C GLY A 215 28.24 16.51 -8.33
N PRO A 216 27.57 16.38 -9.49
CA PRO A 216 27.69 15.17 -10.28
C PRO A 216 29.18 14.92 -10.59
N PRO A 217 29.61 13.65 -10.70
CA PRO A 217 31.00 13.32 -10.95
C PRO A 217 31.49 14.03 -12.24
N PRO A 218 32.75 14.51 -12.27
CA PRO A 218 33.29 15.19 -13.43
C PRO A 218 33.14 14.32 -14.68
N GLY A 219 32.47 14.84 -15.71
CA GLY A 219 32.15 14.13 -16.96
C GLY A 219 30.73 13.57 -17.07
N TYR A 220 29.92 13.61 -16.01
CA TYR A 220 28.54 13.11 -16.03
C TYR A 220 27.65 13.82 -17.05
N GLU A 221 27.82 15.14 -17.20
CA GLU A 221 27.04 15.95 -18.14
C GLU A 221 27.39 15.64 -19.60
N GLU A 222 28.65 15.31 -19.88
CA GLU A 222 29.10 14.92 -21.22
C GLU A 222 28.59 13.51 -21.58
N ALA A 223 28.68 12.55 -20.66
CA ALA A 223 28.12 11.21 -20.85
C ALA A 223 26.60 11.23 -21.03
N GLN A 224 25.90 12.13 -20.33
CA GLN A 224 24.45 12.31 -20.49
C GLN A 224 24.12 12.91 -21.87
N ARG A 225 24.92 13.86 -22.35
CA ARG A 225 24.75 14.47 -23.68
C ARG A 225 25.04 13.49 -24.81
N GLU A 226 26.07 12.66 -24.69
CA GLU A 226 26.37 11.61 -25.66
C GLU A 226 25.24 10.58 -25.71
N SER A 227 24.73 10.12 -24.56
CA SER A 227 23.63 9.16 -24.52
C SER A 227 22.33 9.69 -25.15
N VAL A 228 22.03 10.98 -24.96
CA VAL A 228 20.86 11.64 -25.59
C VAL A 228 21.06 11.80 -27.09
N ALA A 229 22.28 12.13 -27.54
CA ALA A 229 22.60 12.27 -28.95
C ALA A 229 22.50 10.93 -29.70
N GLU A 230 23.01 9.85 -29.11
CA GLU A 230 22.98 8.50 -29.72
C GLU A 230 21.55 7.97 -29.86
N GLU A 231 20.69 8.23 -28.86
CA GLU A 231 19.27 7.85 -28.93
C GLU A 231 18.52 8.65 -30.01
N LEU A 232 18.82 9.95 -30.15
CA LEU A 232 18.21 10.80 -31.18
C LEU A 232 18.60 10.36 -32.60
N GLU A 233 19.88 10.03 -32.82
CA GLU A 233 20.35 9.52 -34.12
C GLU A 233 19.70 8.18 -34.47
N ARG A 234 19.55 7.28 -33.47
CA ARG A 234 18.83 6.01 -33.66
C ARG A 234 17.36 6.25 -34.02
N GLN A 235 16.71 7.22 -33.36
CA GLN A 235 15.32 7.56 -33.62
C GLN A 235 15.12 8.17 -35.02
N ILE A 236 16.04 9.04 -35.46
CA ILE A 236 16.04 9.61 -36.82
C ILE A 236 16.25 8.51 -37.87
N GLY A 237 17.16 7.56 -37.62
CA GLY A 237 17.37 6.40 -38.48
C GLY A 237 16.11 5.55 -38.65
N GLN A 238 15.41 5.25 -37.55
CA GLN A 238 14.15 4.50 -37.59
C GLN A 238 13.04 5.23 -38.37
N ILE A 239 12.96 6.55 -38.23
CA ILE A 239 11.96 7.37 -38.94
C ILE A 239 12.30 7.48 -40.44
N ALA A 240 13.58 7.54 -40.79
CA ALA A 240 14.03 7.58 -42.18
C ALA A 240 13.77 6.25 -42.92
N ASP A 241 13.99 5.11 -42.25
CA ASP A 241 13.74 3.77 -42.81
C ASP A 241 12.23 3.53 -43.01
N ALA A 242 11.39 4.00 -42.09
CA ALA A 242 9.93 3.90 -42.17
C ALA A 242 9.28 4.73 -43.29
N ARG A 243 10.04 5.56 -44.02
CA ARG A 243 9.52 6.43 -45.09
C ARG A 243 9.86 5.93 -46.50
N ILE A 244 10.58 4.81 -46.64
CA ILE A 244 11.02 4.25 -47.93
C ILE A 244 10.34 2.89 -48.25
N GLN A 245 9.41 2.42 -47.42
CA GLN A 245 8.44 1.36 -47.74
C GLN A 245 7.05 1.92 -48.02
#